data_AF-A0A956ZI61-F1
#
_entry.id   AF-A0A956ZI61-F1
#
_cell.length_a   1.000
_cell.length_b   1.000
_cell.length_c   1.000
_cell.angle_alpha   90.00
_cell.angle_beta   90.00
_cell.angle_gamma   90.00
#
_symmetry.space_group_name_H-M   'P 1'
#
loop_
_entity.id
_entity.type
_entity.pdbx_description
1 polymer ?
#
loop_
_entity_poly.entity_id
_entity_poly.type
_entity_poly.pdbx_seq_one_letter_code
_entity_poly.pdbx_strand_id
1 'polypeptide(L)'
;TSGSASMLGFDVVTEGPTARQFVGYMPEHDCLPIDISATEFVAHMAQINGLPRGAARERTAETLRHVGLFEERYREMRGYSTGMKQRVKLAQALVHDPRLMLLDEPTNGLDPEGRDEMLDLVRRTGKEFGISIIMASHLLSEIERVCEHLVVIDAGKLVQSDSIASFTRQTAVLLVEVDGDAAPVGERIRGAGFSVTVDRRELRVPITDDRVYDLIRDATIEAGVGLVRLEQDRRQLEDLFRESQPEEAAGV
;
A
#
# COMPACT_ATOMS: atom_id res chain seq x y z
N THR A 1 -9.20 21.09 -19.53
CA THR A 1 -8.87 20.75 -18.13
C THR A 1 -8.88 22.02 -17.30
N SER A 2 -9.65 22.06 -16.22
CA SER A 2 -9.78 23.19 -15.30
C SER A 2 -9.67 22.68 -13.87
N GLY A 3 -9.18 23.50 -12.95
CA GLY A 3 -9.03 23.13 -11.53
C GLY A 3 -7.93 23.94 -10.86
N SER A 4 -7.75 23.69 -9.57
CA SER A 4 -6.68 24.28 -8.75
C SER A 4 -6.07 23.20 -7.87
N ALA A 5 -4.76 23.29 -7.62
CA ALA A 5 -4.08 22.42 -6.68
C ALA A 5 -2.98 23.21 -5.98
N SER A 6 -2.78 22.91 -4.70
CA SER A 6 -1.72 23.48 -3.88
C SER A 6 -0.88 22.38 -3.26
N MET A 7 0.42 22.59 -3.18
CA MET A 7 1.37 21.64 -2.63
C MET A 7 2.32 22.35 -1.68
N LEU A 8 2.38 21.89 -0.42
CA LEU A 8 3.23 22.50 0.62
C LEU A 8 2.98 24.01 0.83
N GLY A 9 1.77 24.48 0.52
CA GLY A 9 1.37 25.89 0.57
C GLY A 9 1.61 26.69 -0.71
N PHE A 10 2.20 26.08 -1.74
CA PHE A 10 2.45 26.70 -3.04
C PHE A 10 1.37 26.32 -4.06
N ASP A 11 0.94 27.26 -4.88
CA ASP A 11 0.07 26.95 -6.03
C ASP A 11 0.88 26.23 -7.13
N VAL A 12 0.41 25.07 -7.58
CA VAL A 12 1.21 24.23 -8.50
C VAL A 12 1.36 24.82 -9.91
N VAL A 13 0.48 25.76 -10.29
CA VAL A 13 0.47 26.37 -11.62
C VAL A 13 1.38 27.60 -11.64
N THR A 14 1.24 28.47 -10.65
CA THR A 14 1.94 29.75 -10.56
C THR A 14 3.28 29.66 -9.83
N GLU A 15 3.42 28.74 -8.87
CA GLU A 15 4.61 28.56 -8.03
C GLU A 15 5.27 27.18 -8.20
N GLY A 16 4.91 26.46 -9.26
CA GLY A 16 5.38 25.10 -9.54
C GLY A 16 6.91 24.89 -9.45
N PRO A 17 7.77 25.77 -10.01
CA PRO A 17 9.22 25.63 -9.86
C PRO A 17 9.71 25.64 -8.41
N THR A 18 9.14 26.50 -7.56
CA THR A 18 9.45 26.58 -6.13
C THR A 18 8.94 25.35 -5.40
N ALA A 19 7.71 24.93 -5.69
CA ALA A 19 7.12 23.73 -5.09
C ALA A 19 7.98 22.49 -5.34
N ARG A 20 8.47 22.29 -6.57
CA ARG A 20 9.26 21.11 -6.96
C ARG A 20 10.61 20.99 -6.26
N GLN A 21 11.17 22.08 -5.72
CA GLN A 21 12.42 22.01 -4.93
C GLN A 21 12.25 21.16 -3.67
N PHE A 22 11.02 21.04 -3.16
CA PHE A 22 10.70 20.27 -1.96
C PHE A 22 10.11 18.89 -2.26
N VAL A 23 10.06 18.49 -3.54
CA VAL A 23 9.42 17.26 -3.98
C VAL A 23 10.46 16.30 -4.52
N GLY A 24 10.50 15.10 -3.96
CA GLY A 24 11.20 13.96 -4.52
C GLY A 24 10.28 13.19 -5.46
N TYR A 25 10.77 12.79 -6.63
CA TYR A 25 9.99 11.99 -7.57
C TYR A 25 10.75 10.75 -8.02
N MET A 26 10.12 9.60 -7.86
CA MET A 26 10.56 8.31 -8.38
C MET A 26 9.56 7.90 -9.48
N PRO A 27 9.95 7.96 -10.76
CA PRO A 27 9.06 7.59 -11.86
C PRO A 27 8.86 6.08 -11.97
N GLU A 28 7.79 5.59 -12.60
CA GLU A 28 7.63 4.16 -12.93
C GLU A 28 8.70 3.71 -13.95
N HIS A 29 8.87 4.49 -15.02
CA HIS A 29 9.63 4.12 -16.21
C HIS A 29 11.16 4.08 -15.98
N ASP A 30 11.87 3.32 -16.81
CA ASP A 30 13.33 3.28 -16.82
C ASP A 30 13.91 4.62 -17.30
N CYS A 31 14.43 5.41 -16.35
CA CYS A 31 14.97 6.75 -16.59
C CYS A 31 16.45 6.89 -16.23
N LEU A 32 17.12 5.80 -15.82
CA LEU A 32 18.49 5.84 -15.31
C LEU A 32 19.52 5.81 -16.45
N PRO A 33 20.55 6.68 -16.42
CA PRO A 33 21.67 6.60 -17.35
C PRO A 33 22.57 5.40 -17.00
N ILE A 34 22.50 4.34 -17.80
CA ILE A 34 23.13 3.05 -17.46
C ILE A 34 24.68 3.06 -17.48
N ASP A 35 25.30 4.00 -18.19
CA ASP A 35 26.76 4.05 -18.40
C ASP A 35 27.52 4.89 -17.36
N ILE A 36 26.85 5.24 -16.25
CA ILE A 36 27.50 5.92 -15.11
C ILE A 36 27.20 5.18 -13.82
N SER A 37 27.98 5.47 -12.78
CA SER A 37 27.77 4.90 -11.45
C SER A 37 26.60 5.57 -10.71
N ALA A 38 26.01 4.86 -9.76
CA ALA A 38 24.98 5.43 -8.88
C ALA A 38 25.49 6.66 -8.11
N THR A 39 26.77 6.65 -7.69
CA THR A 39 27.39 7.80 -7.02
C THR A 39 27.40 9.04 -7.91
N GLU A 40 27.81 8.91 -9.17
CA GLU A 40 27.87 10.05 -10.08
C GLU A 40 26.48 10.60 -10.38
N PHE A 41 25.53 9.71 -10.65
CA PHE A 41 24.15 10.09 -10.94
C PHE A 41 23.49 10.80 -9.75
N VAL A 42 23.51 10.19 -8.57
CA VAL A 42 22.84 10.74 -7.38
C VAL A 42 23.52 12.04 -6.92
N ALA A 43 24.85 12.14 -7.01
CA ALA A 43 25.55 13.40 -6.71
C ALA A 43 25.25 14.50 -7.72
N HIS A 44 24.97 14.16 -8.97
CA HIS A 44 24.51 15.11 -9.97
C HIS A 44 23.09 15.60 -9.67
N MET A 45 22.17 14.70 -9.30
CA MET A 45 20.81 15.05 -8.91
C MET A 45 20.78 15.95 -7.68
N ALA A 46 21.63 15.70 -6.68
CA ALA A 46 21.80 16.59 -5.54
C ALA A 46 22.23 18.01 -5.96
N GLN A 47 23.19 18.12 -6.89
CA GLN A 47 23.68 19.42 -7.38
C GLN A 47 22.64 20.17 -8.21
N ILE A 48 21.85 19.47 -9.03
CA ILE A 48 20.72 20.07 -9.78
C ILE A 48 19.72 20.71 -8.82
N ASN A 49 19.50 20.09 -7.66
CA ASN A 49 18.63 20.62 -6.60
C ASN A 49 19.31 21.67 -5.70
N GLY A 50 20.49 22.16 -6.07
CA GLY A 50 21.15 23.30 -5.44
C GLY A 50 22.16 22.97 -4.35
N LEU A 51 22.46 21.69 -4.08
CA LEU A 51 23.48 21.34 -3.10
C LEU A 51 24.89 21.67 -3.63
N PRO A 52 25.73 22.37 -2.85
CA PRO A 52 27.13 22.56 -3.20
C PRO A 52 27.87 21.23 -3.37
N ARG A 53 28.87 21.17 -4.25
CA ARG A 53 29.56 19.91 -4.61
C ARG A 53 30.07 19.08 -3.42
N GLY A 54 30.54 19.73 -2.36
CA GLY A 54 30.97 19.05 -1.12
C GLY A 54 29.81 18.38 -0.41
N ALA A 55 28.76 19.15 -0.09
CA ALA A 55 27.55 18.66 0.55
C ALA A 55 26.83 17.59 -0.29
N ALA A 56 26.77 17.77 -1.62
CA ALA A 56 26.18 16.80 -2.54
C ALA A 56 26.87 15.43 -2.46
N ARG A 57 28.21 15.40 -2.35
CA ARG A 57 28.98 14.15 -2.21
C ARG A 57 28.70 13.44 -0.89
N GLU A 58 28.70 14.19 0.21
CA GLU A 58 28.41 13.66 1.54
C GLU A 58 26.99 13.09 1.60
N ARG A 59 26.00 13.90 1.18
CA ARG A 59 24.60 13.51 1.12
C ARG A 59 24.35 12.31 0.19
N THR A 60 25.07 12.22 -0.93
CA THR A 60 24.99 11.05 -1.81
C THR A 60 25.49 9.78 -1.12
N ALA A 61 26.61 9.85 -0.40
CA ALA A 61 27.15 8.70 0.31
C ALA A 61 26.19 8.22 1.42
N GLU A 62 25.57 9.14 2.15
CA GLU A 62 24.54 8.84 3.15
C GLU A 62 23.29 8.22 2.50
N THR A 63 22.78 8.82 1.43
CA THR A 63 21.58 8.37 0.73
C THR A 63 21.79 6.97 0.13
N LEU A 64 22.93 6.74 -0.52
CA LEU A 64 23.26 5.42 -1.09
C LEU A 64 23.45 4.36 -0.01
N ARG A 65 23.92 4.74 1.19
CA ARG A 65 23.97 3.83 2.34
C ARG A 65 22.58 3.50 2.85
N HIS A 66 21.71 4.50 2.99
CA HIS A 66 20.32 4.33 3.42
C HIS A 66 19.55 3.36 2.52
N VAL A 67 19.69 3.49 1.20
CA VAL A 67 19.02 2.59 0.25
C VAL A 67 19.73 1.25 0.04
N GLY A 68 20.81 0.97 0.78
CA GLY A 68 21.54 -0.31 0.71
C GLY A 68 22.42 -0.49 -0.53
N LEU A 69 22.83 0.59 -1.19
CA LEU A 69 23.69 0.57 -2.38
C LEU A 69 25.13 1.02 -2.12
N PHE A 70 25.53 1.17 -0.85
CA PHE A 70 26.86 1.71 -0.54
C PHE A 70 27.98 0.90 -1.20
N GLU A 71 28.02 -0.42 -1.04
CA GLU A 71 29.12 -1.23 -1.60
C GLU A 71 29.19 -1.20 -3.14
N GLU A 72 28.04 -1.11 -3.81
CA GLU A 72 27.94 -1.15 -5.27
C GLU A 72 28.02 0.25 -5.92
N ARG A 73 28.15 1.31 -5.12
CA ARG A 73 27.97 2.72 -5.52
C ARG A 73 28.87 3.21 -6.66
N TYR A 74 30.02 2.59 -6.88
CA TYR A 74 30.98 2.94 -7.95
C TYR A 74 30.87 2.06 -9.19
N ARG A 75 30.06 0.98 -9.14
CA ARG A 75 29.79 0.14 -10.30
C ARG A 75 28.82 0.85 -11.23
N GLU A 76 29.04 0.72 -12.54
CA GLU A 76 28.12 1.23 -13.56
C GLU A 76 26.73 0.57 -13.42
N MET A 77 25.68 1.40 -13.58
CA MET A 77 24.30 0.95 -13.42
C MET A 77 23.83 -0.04 -14.50
N ARG A 78 24.56 -0.17 -15.61
CA ARG A 78 24.33 -1.18 -16.66
C ARG A 78 24.29 -2.59 -16.08
N GLY A 79 25.11 -2.88 -15.08
CA GLY A 79 25.15 -4.19 -14.42
C GLY A 79 24.13 -4.35 -13.29
N TYR A 80 23.33 -3.34 -12.94
CA TYR A 80 22.45 -3.40 -11.78
C TYR A 80 21.24 -4.30 -12.03
N SER A 81 20.82 -5.05 -11.02
CA SER A 81 19.52 -5.73 -11.03
C SER A 81 18.38 -4.72 -11.02
N THR A 82 17.15 -5.17 -11.32
CA THR A 82 15.95 -4.33 -11.25
C THR A 82 15.80 -3.70 -9.87
N GLY A 83 15.98 -4.47 -8.79
CA GLY A 83 15.96 -3.96 -7.41
C GLY A 83 17.01 -2.89 -7.13
N MET A 84 18.23 -3.07 -7.62
CA MET A 84 19.27 -2.06 -7.48
C MET A 84 18.91 -0.78 -8.23
N LYS A 85 18.33 -0.87 -9.44
CA LYS A 85 17.86 0.30 -10.19
C LYS A 85 16.73 1.03 -9.47
N GLN A 86 15.74 0.30 -8.92
CA GLN A 86 14.67 0.93 -8.13
C GLN A 86 15.23 1.65 -6.90
N ARG A 87 16.23 1.07 -6.22
CA ARG A 87 16.93 1.73 -5.10
C ARG A 87 17.66 3.01 -5.52
N VAL A 88 18.24 3.06 -6.73
CA VAL A 88 18.83 4.30 -7.27
C VAL A 88 17.74 5.35 -7.53
N LYS A 89 16.60 4.96 -8.11
CA LYS A 89 15.48 5.89 -8.35
C LYS A 89 14.94 6.46 -7.04
N LEU A 90 14.83 5.64 -6.00
CA LEU A 90 14.50 6.12 -4.65
C LEU A 90 15.57 7.07 -4.09
N ALA A 91 16.86 6.74 -4.25
CA ALA A 91 17.95 7.61 -3.82
C ALA A 91 17.93 8.96 -4.55
N GLN A 92 17.65 8.98 -5.85
CA GLN A 92 17.45 10.22 -6.62
C GLN A 92 16.34 11.08 -6.04
N ALA A 93 15.22 10.47 -5.65
CA ALA A 93 14.10 11.20 -5.08
C ALA A 93 14.41 11.76 -3.68
N LEU A 94 15.26 11.09 -2.91
CA LEU A 94 15.57 11.41 -1.51
C LEU A 94 16.76 12.36 -1.32
N VAL A 95 17.73 12.36 -2.25
CA VAL A 95 19.06 12.95 -2.01
C VAL A 95 19.01 14.44 -1.65
N HIS A 96 18.08 15.21 -2.19
CA HIS A 96 17.98 16.66 -1.96
C HIS A 96 17.11 17.05 -0.74
N ASP A 97 16.80 16.09 0.14
CA ASP A 97 16.04 16.33 1.38
C ASP A 97 14.61 16.86 1.13
N PRO A 98 13.78 16.11 0.37
CA PRO A 98 12.43 16.55 0.05
C PRO A 98 11.53 16.55 1.29
N ARG A 99 10.48 17.38 1.27
CA ARG A 99 9.41 17.35 2.27
C ARG A 99 8.26 16.41 1.87
N LEU A 100 8.14 16.15 0.58
CA LEU A 100 7.15 15.27 -0.03
C LEU A 100 7.85 14.37 -1.06
N MET A 101 7.60 13.06 -1.02
CA MET A 101 8.01 12.13 -2.07
C MET A 101 6.80 11.59 -2.81
N LEU A 102 6.91 11.54 -4.13
CA LEU A 102 5.95 10.91 -5.04
C LEU A 102 6.63 9.67 -5.62
N LEU A 103 6.10 8.50 -5.28
CA LEU A 103 6.63 7.20 -5.70
C LEU A 103 5.65 6.55 -6.65
N ASP A 104 6.03 6.45 -7.91
CA ASP A 104 5.22 5.85 -8.96
C ASP A 104 5.69 4.40 -9.19
N GLU A 105 4.88 3.45 -8.72
CA GLU A 105 5.13 2.00 -8.87
C GLU A 105 6.52 1.56 -8.36
N PRO A 106 6.87 1.83 -7.08
CA PRO A 106 8.25 1.67 -6.58
C PRO A 106 8.73 0.21 -6.51
N THR A 107 7.80 -0.73 -6.53
CA THR A 107 8.03 -2.18 -6.43
C THR A 107 7.96 -2.89 -7.78
N ASN A 108 7.74 -2.14 -8.87
CA ASN A 108 7.57 -2.71 -10.20
C ASN A 108 8.83 -3.49 -10.66
N GLY A 109 8.60 -4.70 -11.15
CA GLY A 109 9.64 -5.62 -11.64
C GLY A 109 10.50 -6.24 -10.54
N LEU A 110 10.12 -6.13 -9.26
CA LEU A 110 10.79 -6.80 -8.15
C LEU A 110 10.20 -8.19 -7.89
N ASP A 111 11.04 -9.10 -7.42
CA ASP A 111 10.59 -10.37 -6.86
C ASP A 111 9.93 -10.15 -5.49
N PRO A 112 9.23 -11.16 -4.92
CA PRO A 112 8.51 -10.98 -3.67
C PRO A 112 9.38 -10.49 -2.50
N GLU A 113 10.62 -10.99 -2.38
CA GLU A 113 11.56 -10.58 -1.33
C GLU A 113 12.04 -9.13 -1.54
N GLY A 114 12.48 -8.77 -2.75
CA GLY A 114 12.92 -7.42 -3.06
C GLY A 114 11.80 -6.38 -2.96
N ARG A 115 10.55 -6.76 -3.25
CA ARG A 115 9.38 -5.93 -3.00
C ARG A 115 9.20 -5.62 -1.52
N ASP A 116 9.26 -6.64 -0.67
CA ASP A 116 9.13 -6.49 0.77
C ASP A 116 10.23 -5.59 1.34
N GLU A 117 11.48 -5.79 0.91
CA GLU A 117 12.62 -4.93 1.26
C GLU A 117 12.42 -3.48 0.82
N MET A 118 11.88 -3.25 -0.38
CA MET A 118 11.59 -1.92 -0.91
C MET A 118 10.49 -1.23 -0.11
N LEU A 119 9.40 -1.92 0.18
CA LEU A 119 8.30 -1.40 0.99
C LEU A 119 8.74 -1.03 2.40
N ASP A 120 9.57 -1.87 3.02
CA ASP A 120 10.16 -1.57 4.33
C ASP A 120 11.10 -0.35 4.25
N LEU A 121 11.88 -0.23 3.18
CA LEU A 121 12.74 0.93 2.94
C LEU A 121 11.93 2.23 2.77
N VAL A 122 10.85 2.21 1.98
CA VAL A 122 9.93 3.36 1.81
C VAL A 122 9.36 3.77 3.17
N ARG A 123 8.85 2.79 3.94
CA ARG A 123 8.28 3.03 5.27
C ARG A 123 9.29 3.64 6.23
N ARG A 124 10.50 3.10 6.30
CA ARG A 124 11.59 3.63 7.12
C ARG A 124 11.96 5.04 6.71
N THR A 125 12.09 5.29 5.40
CA THR A 125 12.42 6.62 4.85
C THR A 125 11.40 7.68 5.29
N GLY A 126 10.11 7.40 5.16
CA GLY A 126 9.07 8.34 5.59
C GLY A 126 9.12 8.62 7.08
N LYS A 127 9.31 7.58 7.91
CA LYS A 127 9.33 7.70 9.38
C LYS A 127 10.59 8.37 9.93
N GLU A 128 11.77 7.95 9.48
CA GLU A 128 13.05 8.44 10.02
C GLU A 128 13.32 9.89 9.63
N PHE A 129 12.98 10.28 8.40
CA PHE A 129 13.20 11.63 7.90
C PHE A 129 11.98 12.56 8.04
N GLY A 130 10.83 12.03 8.50
CA GLY A 130 9.59 12.82 8.62
C GLY A 130 9.06 13.31 7.27
N ILE A 131 9.28 12.55 6.21
CA ILE A 131 8.88 12.90 4.84
C ILE A 131 7.49 12.35 4.56
N SER A 132 6.60 13.20 4.04
CA SER A 132 5.31 12.74 3.52
C SER A 132 5.53 11.95 2.23
N ILE A 133 4.92 10.77 2.10
CA ILE A 133 5.07 9.92 0.92
C ILE A 133 3.70 9.67 0.32
N ILE A 134 3.57 9.94 -0.98
CA ILE A 134 2.45 9.50 -1.81
C ILE A 134 3.00 8.42 -2.73
N MET A 135 2.35 7.25 -2.73
CA MET A 135 2.73 6.10 -3.53
C MET A 135 1.56 5.67 -4.39
N ALA A 136 1.82 5.45 -5.68
CA ALA A 136 0.92 4.77 -6.59
C ALA A 136 1.35 3.30 -6.70
N SER A 137 0.38 2.40 -6.57
CA SER A 137 0.55 0.97 -6.80
C SER A 137 -0.80 0.38 -7.21
N HIS A 138 -0.76 -0.58 -8.13
CA HIS A 138 -1.90 -1.41 -8.50
C HIS A 138 -2.08 -2.62 -7.58
N LEU A 139 -1.19 -2.85 -6.61
CA LEU A 139 -1.22 -3.98 -5.69
C LEU A 139 -1.66 -3.54 -4.30
N LEU A 140 -2.88 -3.94 -3.91
CA LEU A 140 -3.47 -3.55 -2.63
C LEU A 140 -2.68 -4.03 -1.41
N SER A 141 -2.09 -5.22 -1.49
CA SER A 141 -1.24 -5.76 -0.43
C SER A 141 -0.04 -4.88 -0.11
N GLU A 142 0.47 -4.11 -1.08
CA GLU A 142 1.55 -3.14 -0.85
C GLU A 142 1.05 -1.91 -0.09
N ILE A 143 -0.13 -1.41 -0.48
CA ILE A 143 -0.78 -0.27 0.14
C ILE A 143 -1.13 -0.59 1.60
N GLU A 144 -1.71 -1.76 1.88
CA GLU A 144 -2.03 -2.20 3.24
C GLU A 144 -0.81 -2.25 4.16
N ARG A 145 0.34 -2.65 3.61
CA ARG A 145 1.56 -2.86 4.40
C ARG A 145 2.25 -1.56 4.81
N VAL A 146 2.22 -0.54 3.94
CA VAL A 146 3.06 0.67 4.11
C VAL A 146 2.26 1.94 4.33
N CYS A 147 1.06 2.05 3.75
CA CYS A 147 0.29 3.28 3.79
C CYS A 147 -0.60 3.37 5.04
N GLU A 148 -0.85 4.59 5.49
CA GLU A 148 -1.80 4.88 6.58
C GLU A 148 -3.16 5.33 6.04
N HIS A 149 -3.19 5.75 4.78
CA HIS A 149 -4.34 6.31 4.09
C HIS A 149 -4.40 5.81 2.65
N LEU A 150 -5.61 5.48 2.16
CA LEU A 150 -5.88 5.04 0.80
C LEU A 150 -6.71 6.09 0.07
N VAL A 151 -6.39 6.30 -1.20
CA VAL A 151 -7.18 7.08 -2.15
C VAL A 151 -7.40 6.22 -3.38
N VAL A 152 -8.66 5.86 -3.67
CA VAL A 152 -9.04 5.07 -4.84
C VAL A 152 -9.62 5.99 -5.89
N ILE A 153 -9.03 5.95 -7.09
CA ILE A 153 -9.48 6.71 -8.25
C ILE A 153 -9.86 5.72 -9.35
N ASP A 154 -11.06 5.88 -9.91
CA ASP A 154 -11.53 5.11 -11.06
C ASP A 154 -12.11 6.05 -12.11
N ALA A 155 -11.77 5.83 -13.38
CA ALA A 155 -12.18 6.66 -14.51
C ALA A 155 -12.06 8.19 -14.28
N GLY A 156 -11.00 8.61 -13.55
CA GLY A 156 -10.74 10.01 -13.21
C GLY A 156 -11.65 10.59 -12.11
N LYS A 157 -12.39 9.76 -11.39
CA LYS A 157 -13.24 10.14 -10.26
C LYS A 157 -12.72 9.51 -8.97
N LEU A 158 -12.80 10.28 -7.89
CA LEU A 158 -12.56 9.76 -6.55
C LEU A 158 -13.67 8.79 -6.18
N VAL A 159 -13.33 7.51 -5.98
CA VAL A 159 -14.26 6.49 -5.51
C VAL A 159 -14.29 6.47 -3.99
N GLN A 160 -13.12 6.50 -3.36
CA GLN A 160 -12.98 6.37 -1.92
C GLN A 160 -11.69 7.04 -1.41
N SER A 161 -11.74 7.59 -0.19
CA SER A 161 -10.60 8.24 0.48
C SER A 161 -10.73 8.07 1.99
N ASP A 162 -9.98 7.17 2.60
CA ASP A 162 -10.02 6.95 4.06
C ASP A 162 -8.73 6.29 4.57
N SER A 163 -8.57 6.25 5.90
CA SER A 163 -7.47 5.57 6.58
C SER A 163 -7.49 4.05 6.32
N ILE A 164 -6.32 3.42 6.17
CA ILE A 164 -6.21 1.95 6.07
C ILE A 164 -6.82 1.27 7.30
N ALA A 165 -6.69 1.91 8.46
CA ALA A 165 -7.26 1.41 9.70
C ALA A 165 -8.80 1.40 9.70
N SER A 166 -9.50 2.20 8.89
CA SER A 166 -10.97 2.11 8.79
C SER A 166 -11.40 0.90 7.96
N PHE A 167 -10.60 0.50 6.96
CA PHE A 167 -10.86 -0.66 6.12
C PHE A 167 -10.46 -1.98 6.77
N THR A 168 -9.31 -2.02 7.42
CA THR A 168 -8.75 -3.23 8.07
C THR A 168 -9.29 -3.48 9.48
N ARG A 169 -10.22 -2.63 9.96
CA ARG A 169 -10.96 -2.91 11.19
C ARG A 169 -11.65 -4.26 11.04
N GLN A 170 -11.41 -5.13 12.02
CA GLN A 170 -12.23 -6.32 12.19
C GLN A 170 -13.68 -5.89 12.12
N THR A 171 -14.42 -6.44 11.16
CA THR A 171 -15.84 -6.21 11.15
C THR A 171 -16.41 -6.85 12.41
N ALA A 172 -17.49 -6.29 12.93
CA ALA A 172 -18.26 -6.94 13.96
C ALA A 172 -19.08 -8.08 13.31
N VAL A 173 -18.45 -8.98 12.56
CA VAL A 173 -19.07 -10.13 11.88
C VAL A 173 -18.14 -11.33 12.01
N LEU A 174 -18.69 -12.47 12.44
CA LEU A 174 -18.04 -13.77 12.40
C LEU A 174 -18.44 -14.49 11.12
N LEU A 175 -17.45 -15.03 10.45
CA LEU A 175 -17.61 -15.98 9.37
C LEU A 175 -17.48 -17.39 9.95
N VAL A 176 -18.54 -18.17 9.78
CA VAL A 176 -18.67 -19.52 10.32
C VAL A 176 -18.82 -20.48 9.15
N GLU A 177 -17.97 -21.49 9.07
CA GLU A 177 -18.09 -22.56 8.07
C GLU A 177 -18.39 -23.87 8.80
N VAL A 178 -19.37 -24.63 8.29
CA VAL A 178 -19.74 -25.94 8.82
C VAL A 178 -19.59 -27.04 7.76
N ASP A 179 -19.40 -28.28 8.19
CA ASP A 179 -19.21 -29.44 7.30
C ASP A 179 -20.52 -29.99 6.69
N GLY A 180 -21.66 -29.44 7.12
CA GLY A 180 -23.02 -29.82 6.72
C GLY A 180 -23.87 -28.64 6.24
N ASP A 181 -25.19 -28.78 6.33
CA ASP A 181 -26.13 -27.68 6.04
C ASP A 181 -26.10 -26.66 7.18
N ALA A 182 -25.84 -25.40 6.85
CA ALA A 182 -25.78 -24.30 7.79
C ALA A 182 -27.17 -23.76 8.18
N ALA A 183 -28.25 -24.11 7.45
CA ALA A 183 -29.59 -23.59 7.70
C ALA A 183 -30.09 -23.83 9.14
N PRO A 184 -29.97 -25.04 9.74
CA PRO A 184 -30.42 -25.29 11.12
C PRO A 184 -29.66 -24.46 12.16
N VAL A 185 -28.35 -24.26 11.95
CA VAL A 185 -27.50 -23.40 12.80
C VAL A 185 -27.98 -21.95 12.70
N GLY A 186 -28.24 -21.47 11.48
CA GLY A 186 -28.76 -20.14 11.24
C GLY A 186 -30.12 -19.89 11.87
N GLU A 187 -31.05 -20.85 11.80
CA GLU A 187 -32.36 -20.72 12.47
C GLU A 187 -32.21 -20.61 13.99
N ARG A 188 -31.30 -21.37 14.60
CA ARG A 188 -31.02 -21.28 16.03
C ARG A 188 -30.50 -19.91 16.44
N ILE A 189 -29.55 -19.37 15.67
CA ILE A 189 -28.96 -18.06 15.92
C ILE A 189 -30.02 -16.96 15.79
N ARG A 190 -30.92 -17.05 14.79
CA ARG A 190 -32.08 -16.14 14.66
C ARG A 190 -33.05 -16.29 15.83
N GLY A 191 -33.34 -17.51 16.27
CA GLY A 191 -34.21 -17.79 17.40
C GLY A 191 -33.69 -17.23 18.73
N ALA A 192 -32.37 -17.10 18.88
CA ALA A 192 -31.73 -16.44 20.01
C ALA A 192 -31.68 -14.91 19.90
N GLY A 193 -32.25 -14.32 18.83
CA GLY A 193 -32.35 -12.87 18.64
C GLY A 193 -31.18 -12.23 17.89
N PHE A 194 -30.27 -13.02 17.32
CA PHE A 194 -29.14 -12.51 16.55
C PHE A 194 -29.45 -12.51 15.05
N SER A 195 -28.99 -11.49 14.34
CA SER A 195 -29.02 -11.49 12.88
C SER A 195 -28.02 -12.51 12.33
N VAL A 196 -28.39 -13.24 11.28
CA VAL A 196 -27.47 -14.14 10.57
C VAL A 196 -27.88 -14.31 9.11
N THR A 197 -26.89 -14.20 8.24
CA THR A 197 -26.99 -14.54 6.82
C THR A 197 -26.43 -15.93 6.62
N VAL A 198 -27.14 -16.79 5.89
CA VAL A 198 -26.73 -18.17 5.64
C VAL A 198 -26.58 -18.37 4.14
N ASP A 199 -25.47 -18.97 3.73
CA ASP A 199 -25.22 -19.40 2.36
C ASP A 199 -24.65 -20.83 2.36
N ARG A 200 -25.51 -21.81 2.11
CA ARG A 200 -25.20 -23.26 2.07
C ARG A 200 -24.50 -23.79 3.33
N ARG A 201 -23.18 -23.63 3.40
CA ARG A 201 -22.29 -24.11 4.46
C ARG A 201 -21.68 -22.97 5.29
N GLU A 202 -21.89 -21.73 4.88
CA GLU A 202 -21.34 -20.55 5.51
C GLU A 202 -22.42 -19.74 6.23
N LEU A 203 -22.07 -19.17 7.38
CA LEU A 203 -22.87 -18.20 8.10
C LEU A 203 -22.06 -16.93 8.32
N ARG A 204 -22.73 -15.78 8.19
CA ARG A 204 -22.21 -14.47 8.61
C ARG A 204 -23.04 -13.96 9.78
N VAL A 205 -22.42 -13.83 10.95
CA VAL A 205 -23.08 -13.50 12.22
C VAL A 205 -22.48 -12.23 12.81
N PRO A 206 -23.22 -11.10 12.87
CA PRO A 206 -22.71 -9.90 13.51
C PRO A 206 -22.39 -10.09 15.00
N ILE A 207 -21.19 -9.69 15.41
CA ILE A 207 -20.72 -9.68 16.80
C ILE A 207 -21.37 -8.50 17.50
N THR A 208 -22.38 -8.79 18.31
CA THR A 208 -23.06 -7.78 19.14
C THR A 208 -22.60 -7.86 20.59
N ASP A 209 -22.17 -9.03 21.06
CA ASP A 209 -21.43 -9.26 22.30
C ASP A 209 -20.75 -10.65 22.29
N ASP A 210 -19.89 -10.93 23.29
CA ASP A 210 -19.08 -12.16 23.36
C ASP A 210 -19.91 -13.46 23.44
N ARG A 211 -21.20 -13.41 23.76
CA ARG A 211 -22.07 -14.61 23.82
C ARG A 211 -22.32 -15.21 22.44
N VAL A 212 -22.08 -14.45 21.37
CA VAL A 212 -22.19 -14.94 19.99
C VAL A 212 -21.32 -16.18 19.76
N TYR A 213 -20.10 -16.23 20.33
CA TYR A 213 -19.20 -17.37 20.16
C TYR A 213 -19.77 -18.65 20.79
N ASP A 214 -20.28 -18.54 22.01
CA ASP A 214 -20.92 -19.65 22.72
C ASP A 214 -22.20 -20.10 21.98
N LEU A 215 -23.00 -19.15 21.49
CA LEU A 215 -24.22 -19.44 20.73
C LEU A 215 -23.91 -20.22 19.44
N ILE A 216 -22.88 -19.81 18.68
CA ILE A 216 -22.49 -20.52 17.45
C ILE A 216 -22.04 -21.93 17.79
N ARG A 217 -21.19 -22.10 18.82
CA ARG A 217 -20.74 -23.43 19.27
C ARG A 217 -21.93 -24.31 19.62
N ASP A 218 -22.82 -23.83 20.49
CA ASP A 218 -23.95 -24.63 20.98
C ASP A 218 -24.94 -24.95 19.84
N ALA A 219 -25.19 -23.99 18.93
CA ALA A 219 -26.03 -24.20 17.76
C ALA A 219 -25.46 -25.26 16.79
N THR A 220 -24.14 -25.28 16.58
CA THR A 220 -23.49 -26.32 15.74
C THR A 220 -23.60 -27.72 16.36
N ILE A 221 -23.39 -27.83 17.68
CA ILE A 221 -23.52 -29.09 18.42
C ILE A 221 -24.96 -29.61 18.34
N GLU A 222 -25.95 -28.75 18.62
CA GLU A 222 -27.36 -29.13 18.60
C GLU A 222 -27.86 -29.50 17.21
N ALA A 223 -27.37 -28.83 16.16
CA ALA A 223 -27.67 -29.14 14.77
C ALA A 223 -26.96 -30.41 14.27
N GLY A 224 -26.00 -30.94 15.03
CA GLY A 224 -25.22 -32.12 14.65
C GLY A 224 -24.28 -31.88 13.47
N VAL A 225 -23.84 -30.63 13.26
CA VAL A 225 -22.88 -30.26 12.20
C VAL A 225 -21.53 -29.90 12.81
N GLY A 226 -20.44 -30.26 12.14
CA GLY A 226 -19.09 -29.94 12.54
C GLY A 226 -18.72 -28.50 12.18
N LEU A 227 -18.10 -27.79 13.11
CA LEU A 227 -17.53 -26.46 12.88
C LEU A 227 -16.17 -26.61 12.18
N VAL A 228 -16.08 -26.14 10.93
CA VAL A 228 -14.86 -26.18 10.11
C VAL A 228 -14.00 -24.94 10.34
N ARG A 229 -14.64 -23.76 10.36
CA ARG A 229 -13.95 -22.47 10.51
C ARG A 229 -14.80 -21.52 11.34
N LEU A 230 -14.15 -20.78 12.23
CA LEU A 230 -14.75 -19.69 13.00
C LEU A 230 -13.73 -18.57 13.09
N GLU A 231 -13.94 -17.54 12.30
CA GLU A 231 -13.04 -16.38 12.28
C GLU A 231 -13.83 -15.08 12.24
N GLN A 232 -13.25 -14.04 12.81
CA GLN A 232 -13.80 -12.70 12.67
C GLN A 232 -13.41 -12.17 11.31
N ASP A 233 -14.42 -11.78 10.54
CA ASP A 233 -14.25 -11.27 9.20
C ASP A 233 -13.44 -9.97 9.25
N ARG A 234 -12.28 -10.01 8.61
CA ARG A 234 -11.42 -8.84 8.41
C ARG A 234 -11.69 -8.38 6.99
N ARG A 235 -12.29 -7.19 6.85
CA ARG A 235 -12.30 -6.52 5.56
C ARG A 235 -10.86 -6.34 5.10
N GLN A 236 -10.55 -6.89 3.94
CA GLN A 236 -9.33 -6.58 3.22
C GLN A 236 -9.64 -5.48 2.22
N LEU A 237 -8.64 -4.70 1.82
CA LEU A 237 -8.81 -3.71 0.76
C LEU A 237 -9.30 -4.36 -0.54
N GLU A 238 -8.96 -5.63 -0.77
CA GLU A 238 -9.41 -6.41 -1.93
C GLU A 238 -10.95 -6.48 -2.05
N ASP A 239 -11.67 -6.48 -0.93
CA ASP A 239 -13.13 -6.52 -0.91
C ASP A 239 -13.75 -5.24 -1.48
N LEU A 240 -13.13 -4.08 -1.24
CA LEU A 240 -13.60 -2.78 -1.76
C LEU A 240 -13.62 -2.77 -3.29
N PHE A 241 -12.61 -3.38 -3.91
CA PHE A 241 -12.49 -3.40 -5.36
C PHE A 241 -13.51 -4.37 -5.97
N ARG A 242 -13.80 -5.50 -5.32
CA ARG A 242 -14.88 -6.40 -5.74
C ARG A 242 -16.26 -5.76 -5.63
N GLU A 243 -16.55 -5.04 -4.54
CA GLU A 243 -17.84 -4.35 -4.36
C GLU A 243 -18.03 -3.17 -5.33
N SER A 244 -16.93 -2.54 -5.76
CA SER A 244 -16.96 -1.41 -6.71
C SER A 244 -17.03 -1.81 -8.19
N GLN A 245 -16.84 -3.10 -8.51
CA GLN A 245 -17.03 -3.61 -9.87
C GLN A 245 -18.49 -4.06 -10.03
N PRO A 246 -19.38 -3.29 -10.68
CA PRO A 246 -20.63 -3.87 -11.13
C PRO A 246 -20.31 -4.98 -12.13
N GLU A 247 -20.93 -6.15 -11.97
CA GLU A 247 -20.79 -7.31 -12.86
C GLU A 247 -20.74 -6.89 -14.34
N GLU A 248 -19.54 -6.82 -14.92
CA GLU A 248 -19.39 -6.77 -16.37
C GLU A 248 -19.61 -8.19 -16.92
N ALA A 249 -20.86 -8.40 -17.31
CA ALA A 249 -21.30 -9.27 -18.40
C ALA A 249 -20.86 -10.75 -18.36
N ALA A 250 -21.62 -11.54 -17.61
CA ALA A 250 -22.03 -12.84 -18.13
C ALA A 250 -22.86 -12.62 -19.41
N GLY A 251 -22.20 -12.60 -20.56
CA GLY A 251 -22.88 -12.52 -21.86
C GLY A 251 -21.97 -12.15 -23.03
N VAL A 252 -21.20 -13.13 -23.52
CA VAL A 252 -21.23 -13.61 -24.92
C VAL A 252 -20.91 -15.11 -24.91
#